data_AF-A0A261GVZ7-F1
#
_entry.id   AF-A0A261GVZ7-F1
#
_cell.length_a   1.000
_cell.length_b   1.000
_cell.length_c   1.000
_cell.angle_alpha   90.00
_cell.angle_beta   90.00
_cell.angle_gamma   90.00
#
_symmetry.space_group_name_H-M   'P 1'
#
loop_
_entity.id
_entity.type
_entity.pdbx_description
1 polymer ?
#
loop_
_entity_poly.entity_id
_entity_poly.type
_entity_poly.pdbx_seq_one_letter_code
_entity_poly.pdbx_strand_id
1 'polypeptide(L)'
;MKKHLMVSALAATLIFTGCATTGKRDLSQSVYLRGQFAWWDALDEYKVKRVSSDVYMASAELTADGQPYEMKFGDAGWTSGTNCGYLSQAEDQVLEFGKKSKANCSSVFENFKFTPPETGTYNFYLDVSGEVPLVYVESSN
;
A
#
# COMPACT_ATOMS: atom_id res chain seq x y z
N MET A 1 -26.74 36.45 -51.11
CA MET A 1 -27.40 35.16 -50.81
C MET A 1 -26.36 34.22 -50.22
N LYS A 2 -26.58 33.77 -48.99
CA LYS A 2 -25.74 32.82 -48.22
C LYS A 2 -25.54 31.51 -48.98
N LYS A 3 -24.33 30.93 -48.94
CA LYS A 3 -24.11 29.49 -48.70
C LYS A 3 -22.81 29.28 -47.92
N HIS A 4 -22.95 28.57 -46.81
CA HIS A 4 -21.92 28.22 -45.84
C HIS A 4 -21.29 26.85 -46.15
N LEU A 5 -20.12 26.60 -45.53
CA LEU A 5 -19.58 25.29 -45.10
C LEU A 5 -19.05 24.37 -46.24
N MET A 6 -17.94 23.62 -46.13
CA MET A 6 -17.31 22.97 -44.97
C MET A 6 -15.79 22.87 -45.12
N VAL A 7 -15.08 23.03 -44.01
CA VAL A 7 -13.70 22.57 -43.78
C VAL A 7 -13.76 21.08 -43.47
N SER A 8 -12.94 20.26 -44.14
CA SER A 8 -12.77 18.84 -43.78
C SER A 8 -11.31 18.61 -43.36
N ALA A 9 -11.08 18.58 -42.06
CA ALA A 9 -9.82 18.19 -41.46
C ALA A 9 -9.83 16.66 -41.28
N LEU A 10 -8.94 15.97 -42.00
CA LEU A 10 -8.76 14.53 -41.88
C LEU A 10 -7.90 14.25 -40.64
N ALA A 11 -8.55 13.97 -39.51
CA ALA A 11 -7.86 13.59 -38.28
C ALA A 11 -7.48 12.10 -38.34
N ALA A 12 -6.20 11.80 -38.46
CA ALA A 12 -5.66 10.45 -38.34
C ALA A 12 -5.65 10.05 -36.85
N THR A 13 -6.57 9.17 -36.46
CA THR A 13 -6.60 8.57 -35.12
C THR A 13 -5.55 7.45 -35.04
N LEU A 14 -4.45 7.74 -34.36
CA LEU A 14 -3.49 6.73 -33.93
C LEU A 14 -4.15 5.78 -32.93
N ILE A 15 -4.14 4.50 -33.28
CA ILE A 15 -4.64 3.40 -32.46
C ILE A 15 -3.59 3.14 -31.36
N PHE A 16 -3.87 3.57 -30.12
CA PHE A 16 -3.18 3.03 -28.95
C PHE A 16 -3.95 1.81 -28.46
N THR A 17 -3.65 0.64 -29.03
CA THR A 17 -3.90 -0.63 -28.34
C THR A 17 -2.95 -0.68 -27.16
N GLY A 18 -3.37 -0.11 -26.02
CA GLY A 18 -2.73 -0.38 -24.74
C GLY A 18 -2.93 -1.86 -24.43
N CYS A 19 -1.88 -2.66 -24.61
CA CYS A 19 -1.83 -3.98 -24.00
C CYS A 19 -1.94 -3.78 -22.49
N ALA A 20 -3.13 -4.03 -21.94
CA ALA A 20 -3.30 -4.26 -20.51
C ALA A 20 -2.44 -5.47 -20.17
N THR A 21 -1.27 -5.24 -19.58
CA THR A 21 -0.44 -6.33 -19.07
C THR A 21 -1.27 -6.98 -17.96
N THR A 22 -1.77 -8.17 -18.23
CA THR A 22 -2.52 -9.01 -17.28
C THR A 22 -1.58 -9.65 -16.25
N GLY A 23 -0.52 -8.96 -15.85
CA GLY A 23 0.36 -9.34 -14.77
C GLY A 23 -0.11 -8.71 -13.46
N LYS A 24 -0.04 -9.45 -12.35
CA LYS A 24 -0.23 -8.87 -11.01
C LYS A 24 0.72 -7.67 -10.86
N ARG A 25 0.19 -6.52 -10.41
CA ARG A 25 0.99 -5.31 -10.14
C ARG A 25 2.08 -5.63 -9.14
N ASP A 26 3.32 -5.26 -9.46
CA ASP A 26 4.43 -5.33 -8.51
C ASP A 26 4.36 -4.17 -7.52
N LEU A 27 3.94 -4.45 -6.29
CA LEU A 27 3.76 -3.41 -5.26
C LEU A 27 5.08 -2.77 -4.84
N SER A 28 6.22 -3.46 -5.04
CA SER A 28 7.54 -2.91 -4.72
C SER A 28 7.95 -1.70 -5.57
N GLN A 29 7.22 -1.43 -6.66
CA GLN A 29 7.48 -0.27 -7.51
C GLN A 29 6.91 1.03 -6.92
N SER A 30 5.90 0.95 -6.05
CA SER A 30 5.10 2.14 -5.68
C SER A 30 4.52 2.15 -4.27
N VAL A 31 4.54 1.04 -3.53
CA VAL A 31 3.90 0.94 -2.21
C VAL A 31 4.96 1.11 -1.12
N TYR A 32 4.57 1.80 -0.06
CA TYR A 32 5.38 2.15 1.10
C TYR A 32 4.65 1.75 2.37
N LEU A 33 5.40 1.42 3.42
CA LEU A 33 4.86 1.48 4.78
C LEU A 33 4.81 2.96 5.19
N ARG A 34 3.62 3.48 5.41
CA ARG A 34 3.40 4.89 5.78
C ARG A 34 2.81 4.92 7.18
N GLY A 35 3.34 5.78 8.03
CA GLY A 35 2.88 5.89 9.41
C GLY A 35 3.39 7.14 10.09
N GLN A 36 3.04 7.29 11.36
CA GLN A 36 3.41 8.45 12.18
C GLN A 36 4.93 8.68 12.25
N PHE A 37 5.73 7.61 12.26
CA PHE A 37 7.20 7.66 12.28
C PHE A 37 7.80 8.36 11.04
N ALA A 38 7.05 8.43 9.94
CA ALA A 38 7.44 9.09 8.69
C ALA A 38 6.58 10.33 8.38
N TRP A 39 5.83 10.85 9.35
CA TRP A 39 4.84 11.92 9.11
C TRP A 39 3.85 11.60 7.98
N TRP A 40 3.56 10.30 7.79
CA TRP A 40 2.78 9.77 6.68
C TRP A 40 3.38 9.97 5.28
N ASP A 41 4.62 10.42 5.12
CA ASP A 41 5.24 10.57 3.81
C ASP A 41 5.61 9.21 3.16
N ALA A 42 5.66 9.19 1.84
CA ALA A 42 6.10 8.03 1.06
C ALA A 42 7.62 8.09 0.87
N LEU A 43 8.38 7.74 1.91
CA LEU A 43 9.84 7.79 1.91
C LEU A 43 10.44 6.48 1.40
N ASP A 44 11.49 6.57 0.57
CA ASP A 44 12.11 5.40 -0.07
C ASP A 44 12.68 4.37 0.92
N GLU A 45 13.07 4.79 2.12
CA GLU A 45 13.51 3.89 3.20
C GLU A 45 12.40 2.93 3.68
N TYR A 46 11.13 3.32 3.54
CA TYR A 46 9.97 2.50 3.89
C TYR A 46 9.28 1.86 2.67
N LYS A 47 9.93 1.91 1.49
CA LYS A 47 9.40 1.27 0.28
C LYS A 47 9.39 -0.25 0.45
N VAL A 48 8.27 -0.88 0.10
CA VAL A 48 8.15 -2.33 0.26
C VAL A 48 9.07 -3.06 -0.71
N LYS A 49 9.71 -4.12 -0.22
CA LYS A 49 10.53 -5.04 -1.00
C LYS A 49 9.78 -6.35 -1.15
N ARG A 50 9.77 -6.92 -2.34
CA ARG A 50 9.20 -8.26 -2.57
C ARG A 50 10.11 -9.30 -1.94
N VAL A 51 9.59 -10.11 -1.02
CA VAL A 51 10.31 -11.20 -0.35
C VAL A 51 9.83 -12.60 -0.77
N SER A 52 8.66 -12.67 -1.40
CA SER A 52 8.12 -13.88 -2.06
C SER A 52 7.19 -13.48 -3.21
N SER A 53 6.63 -14.45 -3.94
CA SER A 53 5.81 -14.21 -5.13
C SER A 53 4.65 -13.23 -4.92
N ASP A 54 4.09 -13.14 -3.71
CA ASP A 54 3.01 -12.21 -3.38
C ASP A 54 3.15 -11.63 -1.96
N VAL A 55 4.36 -11.66 -1.40
CA VAL A 55 4.64 -11.12 -0.07
C VAL A 55 5.66 -10.01 -0.18
N TYR A 56 5.32 -8.88 0.42
CA TYR A 56 6.16 -7.68 0.47
C TYR A 56 6.47 -7.34 1.91
N MET A 57 7.62 -6.70 2.14
CA MET A 57 8.11 -6.34 3.46
C MET A 57 8.68 -4.92 3.44
N ALA A 58 8.42 -4.15 4.48
CA ALA A 58 9.14 -2.93 4.80
C ALA A 58 9.53 -2.95 6.28
N SER A 59 10.64 -2.30 6.61
CA SER A 59 11.17 -2.26 7.98
C SER A 59 11.04 -0.85 8.55
N ALA A 60 10.74 -0.73 9.84
CA ALA A 60 10.74 0.56 10.54
C ALA A 60 11.41 0.41 11.91
N GLU A 61 12.25 1.39 12.25
CA GLU A 61 12.80 1.54 13.60
C GLU A 61 11.78 2.29 14.46
N LEU A 62 11.34 1.67 15.57
CA LEU A 62 10.33 2.20 16.45
C LEU A 62 10.85 2.27 17.89
N THR A 63 10.43 3.30 18.62
CA THR A 63 10.77 3.48 20.04
C THR A 63 9.66 2.91 20.92
N ALA A 64 10.00 2.13 21.94
CA ALA A 64 9.04 1.63 22.92
C ALA A 64 8.74 2.67 24.01
N ASP A 65 7.94 3.69 23.68
CA ASP A 65 7.44 4.70 24.62
C ASP A 65 6.08 4.32 25.25
N GLY A 66 5.55 3.14 24.90
CA GLY A 66 4.27 2.62 25.36
C GLY A 66 3.05 3.12 24.56
N GLN A 67 3.24 3.98 23.56
CA GLN A 67 2.16 4.42 22.67
C GLN A 67 2.10 3.57 21.39
N PRO A 68 0.90 3.36 20.81
CA PRO A 68 0.78 2.70 19.53
C PRO A 68 1.19 3.64 18.39
N TYR A 69 2.03 3.15 17.47
CA TYR A 69 2.22 3.78 16.18
C TYR A 69 1.05 3.44 15.26
N GLU A 70 0.53 4.45 14.58
CA GLU A 70 -0.39 4.24 13.47
C GLU A 70 0.35 4.11 12.14
N MET A 71 -0.10 3.15 11.32
CA MET A 71 0.48 2.89 10.00
C MET A 71 -0.48 2.20 9.04
N LYS A 72 -0.16 2.24 7.74
CA LYS A 72 -0.76 1.42 6.69
C LYS A 72 0.18 1.29 5.50
N PHE A 73 -0.10 0.36 4.60
CA PHE A 73 0.60 0.31 3.32
C PHE A 73 -0.10 1.21 2.31
N GLY A 74 0.64 2.07 1.63
CA GLY A 74 0.08 3.04 0.70
C GLY A 74 1.06 3.40 -0.39
N ASP A 75 0.56 3.61 -1.62
CA ASP A 75 1.31 4.40 -2.58
C ASP A 75 1.27 5.89 -2.22
N ALA A 76 2.09 6.71 -2.88
CA ALA A 76 2.19 8.15 -2.60
C ALA A 76 0.86 8.89 -2.80
N GLY A 77 0.02 8.41 -3.72
CA GLY A 77 -1.26 9.01 -4.09
C GLY A 77 -2.47 8.53 -3.28
N TRP A 78 -2.28 7.60 -2.33
CA TRP A 78 -3.37 6.93 -1.61
C TRP A 78 -4.38 6.24 -2.53
N THR A 79 -3.89 5.70 -3.65
CA THR A 79 -4.75 5.12 -4.69
C THR A 79 -5.51 3.91 -4.16
N SER A 80 -6.82 3.86 -4.44
CA SER A 80 -7.65 2.68 -4.20
C SER A 80 -7.06 1.45 -4.90
N GLY A 81 -7.00 0.31 -4.20
CA GLY A 81 -6.31 -0.89 -4.63
C GLY A 81 -4.85 -1.00 -4.17
N THR A 82 -4.24 0.09 -3.67
CA THR A 82 -2.90 0.09 -3.07
C THR A 82 -2.82 0.87 -1.75
N ASN A 83 -3.96 1.14 -1.13
CA ASN A 83 -4.08 1.83 0.14
C ASN A 83 -4.65 0.84 1.17
N CYS A 84 -3.78 -0.01 1.73
CA CYS A 84 -4.11 -1.16 2.55
C CYS A 84 -4.07 -0.84 4.04
N GLY A 85 -5.27 -0.67 4.60
CA GLY A 85 -5.56 -0.50 6.02
C GLY A 85 -6.30 -1.71 6.60
N TYR A 86 -6.65 -1.69 7.88
CA TYR A 86 -7.37 -2.81 8.50
C TYR A 86 -8.73 -3.06 7.84
N LEU A 87 -9.18 -4.31 7.81
CA LEU A 87 -10.50 -4.66 7.30
C LEU A 87 -11.59 -4.45 8.37
N SER A 88 -11.39 -4.99 9.57
CA SER A 88 -12.29 -4.82 10.71
C SER A 88 -11.58 -4.11 11.86
N GLN A 89 -12.18 -3.04 12.39
CA GLN A 89 -11.60 -2.34 13.54
C GLN A 89 -11.46 -3.25 14.78
N ALA A 90 -12.44 -4.13 15.01
CA ALA A 90 -12.46 -4.99 16.18
C ALA A 90 -11.44 -6.13 16.12
N GLU A 91 -11.18 -6.66 14.93
CA GLU A 91 -10.35 -7.87 14.75
C GLU A 91 -8.94 -7.56 14.25
N ASP A 92 -8.81 -6.56 13.38
CA ASP A 92 -7.63 -6.39 12.54
C ASP A 92 -6.82 -5.12 12.85
N GLN A 93 -7.39 -4.15 13.57
CA GLN A 93 -6.72 -2.85 13.82
C GLN A 93 -5.39 -3.01 14.55
N VAL A 94 -5.31 -3.91 15.55
CA VAL A 94 -4.09 -4.10 16.34
C VAL A 94 -3.24 -5.21 15.73
N LEU A 95 -2.02 -4.86 15.36
CA LEU A 95 -0.98 -5.81 14.93
C LEU A 95 -0.28 -6.38 16.15
N GLU A 96 -0.13 -7.71 16.17
CA GLU A 96 0.47 -8.46 17.28
C GLU A 96 1.38 -9.54 16.68
N PHE A 97 2.44 -9.90 17.39
CA PHE A 97 3.32 -11.00 16.96
C PHE A 97 2.56 -12.32 16.84
N GLY A 98 2.83 -13.07 15.78
CA GLY A 98 2.18 -14.35 15.50
C GLY A 98 0.74 -14.24 14.98
N LYS A 99 0.18 -13.03 14.87
CA LYS A 99 -1.16 -12.79 14.32
C LYS A 99 -1.07 -12.18 12.92
N LYS A 100 -1.94 -12.64 12.02
CA LYS A 100 -2.18 -12.03 10.72
C LYS A 100 -3.51 -11.27 10.74
N SER A 101 -3.46 -9.96 10.53
CA SER A 101 -4.64 -9.09 10.44
C SER A 101 -5.08 -8.95 8.99
N LYS A 102 -6.39 -8.96 8.73
CA LYS A 102 -6.94 -8.76 7.39
C LYS A 102 -6.88 -7.28 7.01
N ALA A 103 -6.66 -7.03 5.72
CA ALA A 103 -6.56 -5.69 5.19
C ALA A 103 -7.55 -5.43 4.05
N ASN A 104 -7.98 -4.17 3.93
CA ASN A 104 -8.70 -3.62 2.80
C ASN A 104 -7.77 -2.66 2.04
N CYS A 105 -7.40 -2.98 0.80
CA CYS A 105 -6.52 -2.15 -0.04
C CYS A 105 -7.19 -0.95 -0.71
N SER A 106 -8.43 -0.66 -0.34
CA SER A 106 -9.17 0.55 -0.69
C SER A 106 -9.55 1.36 0.56
N SER A 107 -8.75 1.24 1.63
CA SER A 107 -8.95 1.97 2.89
C SER A 107 -8.81 3.48 2.68
N VAL A 108 -9.44 4.28 3.54
CA VAL A 108 -9.24 5.74 3.59
C VAL A 108 -8.53 6.08 4.90
N PHE A 109 -9.15 5.72 6.03
CA PHE A 109 -8.70 6.10 7.38
C PHE A 109 -8.39 4.91 8.29
N GLU A 110 -8.47 3.69 7.77
CA GLU A 110 -8.34 2.45 8.55
C GLU A 110 -6.87 2.11 8.87
N ASN A 111 -6.22 2.93 9.69
CA ASN A 111 -4.82 2.72 10.08
C ASN A 111 -4.68 1.57 11.09
N PHE A 112 -3.72 0.68 10.84
CA PHE A 112 -3.26 -0.30 11.82
C PHE A 112 -2.59 0.39 13.00
N LYS A 113 -2.57 -0.29 14.15
CA LYS A 113 -1.88 0.10 15.37
C LYS A 113 -0.88 -0.98 15.75
N PHE A 114 0.34 -0.56 16.08
CA PHE A 114 1.35 -1.44 16.64
C PHE A 114 2.07 -0.73 17.79
N THR A 115 2.11 -1.37 18.96
CA THR A 115 2.91 -0.90 20.10
C THR A 115 4.15 -1.77 20.20
N PRO A 116 5.35 -1.24 19.89
CA PRO A 116 6.58 -2.02 19.99
C PRO A 116 6.86 -2.38 21.45
N PRO A 117 7.13 -3.66 21.79
CA PRO A 117 7.46 -4.04 23.17
C PRO A 117 8.84 -3.56 23.61
N GLU A 118 9.75 -3.32 22.67
CA GLU A 118 11.10 -2.80 22.89
C GLU A 118 11.53 -1.83 21.78
N THR A 119 12.49 -0.96 22.04
CA THR A 119 13.04 -0.11 20.97
C THR A 119 13.83 -0.98 20.00
N GLY A 120 13.51 -0.92 18.71
CA GLY A 120 14.15 -1.76 17.72
C GLY A 120 13.56 -1.64 16.32
N THR A 121 14.08 -2.46 15.41
CA THR A 121 13.59 -2.54 14.03
C THR A 121 12.57 -3.67 13.90
N TYR A 122 11.45 -3.38 13.25
CA TYR A 122 10.36 -4.32 13.01
C TYR A 122 10.09 -4.46 11.52
N ASN A 123 9.85 -5.69 11.08
CA ASN A 123 9.49 -6.02 9.71
C ASN A 123 7.97 -6.15 9.60
N PHE A 124 7.37 -5.29 8.80
CA PHE A 124 5.95 -5.31 8.48
C PHE A 124 5.76 -5.94 7.11
N TYR A 125 4.86 -6.91 7.05
CA TYR A 125 4.59 -7.67 5.84
C TYR A 125 3.21 -7.36 5.29
N LEU A 126 3.11 -7.34 3.97
CA LEU A 126 1.88 -7.30 3.20
C LEU A 126 1.84 -8.54 2.31
N ASP A 127 0.94 -9.47 2.62
CA ASP A 127 0.70 -10.71 1.88
C ASP A 127 -0.57 -10.57 1.04
N VAL A 128 -0.42 -10.54 -0.28
CA VAL A 128 -1.49 -10.42 -1.28
C VAL A 128 -1.66 -11.70 -2.09
N SER A 129 -1.26 -12.85 -1.51
CA SER A 129 -1.40 -14.15 -2.16
C SER A 129 -2.85 -14.64 -2.19
N GLY A 130 -3.65 -14.28 -1.17
CA GLY A 130 -5.06 -14.62 -1.03
C GLY A 130 -6.03 -13.58 -1.58
N GLU A 131 -7.32 -13.90 -1.53
CA GLU A 131 -8.41 -12.98 -1.89
C GLU A 131 -8.50 -11.77 -0.95
N VAL A 132 -8.27 -12.00 0.34
CA VAL A 132 -8.17 -10.96 1.36
C VAL A 132 -6.70 -10.77 1.74
N PRO A 133 -6.12 -9.58 1.50
CA PRO A 133 -4.75 -9.30 1.90
C PRO A 133 -4.56 -9.41 3.41
N LEU A 134 -3.37 -9.84 3.83
CA LEU A 134 -2.99 -9.98 5.23
C LEU A 134 -1.80 -9.08 5.57
N VAL A 135 -1.82 -8.51 6.77
CA VAL A 135 -0.73 -7.72 7.34
C VAL A 135 -0.28 -8.36 8.65
N TYR A 136 1.03 -8.46 8.84
CA TYR A 136 1.62 -8.99 10.08
C TYR A 136 2.98 -8.36 10.32
N VAL A 137 3.46 -8.50 11.56
CA VAL A 137 4.70 -7.90 12.05
C VAL A 137 5.59 -8.95 12.69
N GLU A 138 6.89 -8.82 12.49
CA GLU A 138 7.94 -9.62 13.13
C GLU A 138 9.08 -8.70 13.60
N SER A 139 9.83 -9.09 14.63
CA SER A 139 11.08 -8.41 14.96
C SER A 139 12.08 -8.62 13.81
N SER A 140 12.87 -7.60 13.50
CA SER A 140 14.01 -7.78 12.59
C SER A 140 15.15 -8.44 13.37
N ASN A 141 15.51 -9.67 12.98
CA ASN A 141 16.73 -10.33 13.45
C ASN A 141 17.99 -9.61 12.97
#